data_AF-A0A9P7EDL9-F1
#
_entry.id   AF-A0A9P7EDL9-F1
#
_cell.length_a   1.000
_cell.length_b   1.000
_cell.length_c   1.000
_cell.angle_alpha   90.00
_cell.angle_beta   90.00
_cell.angle_gamma   90.00
#
_symmetry.space_group_name_H-M   'P 1'
#
loop_
_entity.id
_entity.type
_entity.pdbx_description
1 polymer ?
#
loop_
_entity_poly.entity_id
_entity_poly.type
_entity_poly.pdbx_seq_one_letter_code
_entity_poly.pdbx_strand_id
1 'polypeptide(L)'
;MSTSVKRKTGKSGYDWYKSNLTPGLDSTRARYYRPTHKPTCYETDRPSGSFKFIRMLTSNPLIMELLKVSIIFNCGLLDNPRIGIDVPFVARVDIGIEPSDILDFIGLYLDDRTVGEKLQGMVQINAVTPWYPSLIHPLTPQRLHLWRDIRAKHNAVGFTDDPVGFVDFVDGSCGEDWKNGMTVGLHIPTIVFDTARKREPFVRGCAITGAQFKQPMSAVACLE
;
A
#
# COMPACT_ATOMS: atom_id res chain seq x y z
N MET A 1 7.25 -5.39 -56.22
CA MET A 1 7.66 -4.86 -54.89
C MET A 1 6.38 -4.50 -54.13
N SER A 2 6.00 -5.29 -53.13
CA SER A 2 4.80 -5.06 -52.31
C SER A 2 5.23 -4.69 -50.90
N THR A 3 4.88 -3.47 -50.46
CA THR A 3 5.14 -2.97 -49.12
C THR A 3 3.98 -3.36 -48.20
N SER A 4 4.25 -4.25 -47.24
CA SER A 4 3.31 -4.66 -46.20
C SER A 4 3.34 -3.66 -45.03
N VAL A 5 2.20 -3.02 -44.77
CA VAL A 5 1.98 -2.16 -43.60
C VAL A 5 1.64 -3.06 -42.40
N LYS A 6 2.56 -3.17 -41.45
CA LYS A 6 2.29 -3.84 -40.15
C LYS A 6 1.43 -2.93 -39.27
N ARG A 7 0.15 -3.29 -39.09
CA ARG A 7 -0.72 -2.73 -38.03
C ARG A 7 -0.21 -3.21 -36.66
N LYS A 8 0.16 -2.29 -35.78
CA LYS A 8 0.37 -2.56 -34.35
C LYS A 8 -1.00 -2.81 -33.72
N THR A 9 -1.24 -4.03 -33.23
CA THR A 9 -2.39 -4.36 -32.39
C THR A 9 -2.09 -3.95 -30.95
N GLY A 10 -2.85 -3.00 -30.42
CA GLY A 10 -2.81 -2.62 -29.01
C GLY A 10 -3.30 -3.76 -28.12
N LYS A 11 -2.65 -3.96 -26.98
CA LYS A 11 -3.17 -4.80 -25.90
C LYS A 11 -4.14 -3.95 -25.07
N SER A 12 -5.36 -4.42 -24.86
CA SER A 12 -6.36 -3.79 -23.98
C SER A 12 -5.99 -4.02 -22.52
N GLY A 13 -6.07 -2.98 -21.68
CA GLY A 13 -5.79 -3.05 -20.23
C GLY A 13 -6.76 -3.92 -19.40
N TYR A 14 -7.67 -4.64 -20.05
CA TYR A 14 -8.78 -5.37 -19.45
C TYR A 14 -8.36 -6.67 -18.74
N ASP A 15 -7.36 -7.38 -19.28
CA ASP A 15 -7.01 -8.73 -18.83
C ASP A 15 -6.25 -8.75 -17.48
N TRP A 16 -5.71 -7.61 -17.03
CA TRP A 16 -5.00 -7.51 -15.76
C TRP A 16 -5.95 -7.45 -14.54
N TYR A 17 -7.16 -6.92 -14.71
CA TYR A 17 -8.06 -6.63 -13.58
C TYR A 17 -8.73 -7.88 -12.98
N LYS A 18 -9.03 -8.91 -13.78
CA LYS A 18 -9.79 -10.08 -13.32
C LYS A 18 -8.98 -11.12 -12.54
N SER A 19 -7.65 -11.05 -12.53
CA SER A 19 -6.82 -12.03 -11.79
C SER A 19 -6.69 -11.77 -10.29
N ASN A 20 -7.18 -10.62 -9.81
CA ASN A 20 -6.78 -10.08 -8.51
C ASN A 20 -7.89 -10.06 -7.43
N LEU A 21 -9.07 -10.67 -7.69
CA LEU A 21 -10.28 -10.38 -6.90
C LEU A 21 -11.12 -11.58 -6.44
N THR A 22 -10.53 -12.63 -5.85
CA THR A 22 -11.33 -13.52 -4.97
C THR A 22 -10.51 -14.22 -3.88
N PRO A 23 -10.61 -13.81 -2.61
CA PRO A 23 -10.52 -14.69 -1.47
C PRO A 23 -11.94 -15.08 -1.02
N GLY A 24 -12.32 -16.37 -1.15
CA GLY A 24 -13.38 -16.95 -0.31
C GLY A 24 -14.68 -17.43 -0.96
N LEU A 25 -14.82 -17.51 -2.30
CA LEU A 25 -15.88 -18.33 -2.90
C LEU A 25 -15.32 -19.69 -3.31
N ASP A 26 -15.87 -20.74 -2.68
CA ASP A 26 -15.68 -22.18 -2.92
C ASP A 26 -14.77 -22.53 -4.11
N SER A 27 -13.57 -23.02 -3.79
CA SER A 27 -12.45 -23.36 -4.70
C SER A 27 -12.75 -24.47 -5.72
N THR A 28 -14.00 -24.92 -5.79
CA THR A 28 -14.48 -25.91 -6.74
C THR A 28 -15.20 -25.30 -7.96
N ARG A 29 -15.74 -24.07 -7.88
CA ARG A 29 -16.47 -23.45 -9.02
C ARG A 29 -15.61 -22.63 -9.98
N ALA A 30 -14.44 -22.15 -9.54
CA ALA A 30 -13.52 -21.38 -10.39
C ALA A 30 -12.72 -22.23 -11.41
N ARG A 31 -12.92 -23.56 -11.45
CA ARG A 31 -12.19 -24.45 -12.37
C ARG A 31 -12.77 -24.52 -13.78
N TYR A 32 -13.98 -24.00 -14.02
CA TYR A 32 -14.71 -24.26 -15.27
C TYR A 32 -14.84 -23.10 -16.25
N TYR A 33 -14.14 -21.97 -16.06
CA TYR A 33 -14.07 -20.92 -17.08
C TYR A 33 -12.63 -20.53 -17.42
N ARG A 34 -11.93 -21.44 -18.10
CA ARG A 34 -10.59 -21.23 -18.65
C ARG A 34 -10.37 -21.61 -20.13
N PRO A 35 -11.29 -21.44 -21.10
CA PRO A 35 -10.92 -21.74 -22.50
C PRO A 35 -10.25 -20.59 -23.26
N THR A 36 -10.27 -19.34 -22.77
CA THR A 36 -9.93 -18.17 -23.64
C THR A 36 -8.94 -17.16 -23.07
N HIS A 37 -8.22 -17.46 -21.98
CA HIS A 37 -7.04 -16.66 -21.66
C HIS A 37 -5.89 -16.99 -22.63
N LYS A 38 -5.26 -15.97 -23.23
CA LYS A 38 -4.16 -16.16 -24.19
C LYS A 38 -3.06 -17.06 -23.57
N PRO A 39 -2.52 -18.04 -24.32
CA PRO A 39 -1.50 -18.98 -23.84
C PRO A 39 -0.16 -18.34 -23.44
N THR A 40 0.01 -17.04 -23.61
CA THR A 40 1.29 -16.34 -23.45
C THR A 40 1.11 -15.03 -22.67
N CYS A 41 0.86 -15.15 -21.36
CA CYS A 41 1.22 -14.08 -20.44
C CYS A 41 2.72 -14.23 -20.16
N TYR A 42 3.55 -13.51 -20.94
CA TYR A 42 4.99 -13.45 -20.67
C TYR A 42 5.23 -12.80 -19.31
N GLU A 43 6.11 -13.40 -18.51
CA GLU A 43 6.58 -12.97 -17.18
C GLU A 43 7.32 -11.61 -17.16
N THR A 44 7.20 -10.79 -18.21
CA THR A 44 8.05 -9.61 -18.43
C THR A 44 7.59 -8.32 -17.74
N ASP A 45 6.47 -8.30 -17.01
CA ASP A 45 5.93 -7.07 -16.39
C ASP A 45 5.84 -7.10 -14.84
N ARG A 46 6.50 -8.05 -14.17
CA ARG A 46 6.73 -8.03 -12.70
C ARG A 46 8.17 -7.54 -12.46
N PRO A 47 8.49 -6.46 -11.72
CA PRO A 47 7.74 -5.74 -10.66
C PRO A 47 7.74 -4.19 -10.80
N SER A 48 8.03 -3.62 -11.98
CA SER A 48 8.39 -2.19 -12.12
C SER A 48 7.24 -1.19 -11.85
N GLY A 49 5.98 -1.64 -11.94
CA GLY A 49 4.80 -0.79 -11.76
C GLY A 49 4.57 -0.37 -10.31
N SER A 50 4.42 -1.33 -9.39
CA SER A 50 4.11 -1.06 -7.97
C SER A 50 5.20 -0.25 -7.28
N PHE A 51 6.48 -0.50 -7.60
CA PHE A 51 7.60 0.31 -7.08
C PHE A 51 7.50 1.79 -7.46
N LYS A 52 7.07 2.11 -8.70
CA LYS A 52 6.88 3.51 -9.10
C LYS A 52 5.79 4.18 -8.27
N PHE A 53 4.72 3.46 -8.01
CA PHE A 53 3.60 3.94 -7.17
C PHE A 53 4.01 4.15 -5.72
N ILE A 54 4.70 3.19 -5.11
CA ILE A 54 5.25 3.32 -3.75
C ILE A 54 6.23 4.50 -3.67
N ARG A 55 7.07 4.69 -4.69
CA ARG A 55 7.99 5.83 -4.75
C ARG A 55 7.24 7.17 -4.82
N MET A 56 6.16 7.27 -5.58
CA MET A 56 5.34 8.49 -5.62
C MET A 56 4.66 8.76 -4.27
N LEU A 57 4.09 7.71 -3.66
CA LEU A 57 3.44 7.79 -2.35
C LEU A 57 4.42 8.27 -1.27
N THR A 58 5.61 7.67 -1.22
CA THR A 58 6.67 8.03 -0.26
C THR A 58 7.33 9.38 -0.52
N SER A 59 7.15 9.96 -1.71
CA SER A 59 7.62 11.30 -2.03
C SER A 59 6.63 12.40 -1.62
N ASN A 60 5.39 12.06 -1.26
CA ASN A 60 4.40 13.03 -0.81
C ASN A 60 4.49 13.20 0.72
N PRO A 61 4.94 14.37 1.23
CA PRO A 61 5.18 14.57 2.64
C PRO A 61 3.90 14.48 3.47
N LEU A 62 2.78 15.01 2.96
CA LEU A 62 1.50 14.99 3.67
C LEU A 62 0.97 13.56 3.84
N ILE A 63 1.02 12.75 2.77
CA ILE A 63 0.62 11.34 2.84
C ILE A 63 1.52 10.58 3.81
N MET A 64 2.83 10.84 3.78
CA MET A 64 3.77 10.19 4.68
C MET A 64 3.58 10.60 6.14
N GLU A 65 3.20 11.85 6.42
CA GLU A 65 2.85 12.29 7.78
C GLU A 65 1.59 11.57 8.30
N LEU A 66 0.53 11.51 7.50
CA LEU A 66 -0.68 10.77 7.85
C LEU A 66 -0.42 9.28 8.05
N LEU A 67 0.41 8.68 7.18
CA LEU A 67 0.82 7.28 7.32
C LEU A 67 1.62 7.05 8.61
N LYS A 68 2.54 7.95 8.97
CA LYS A 68 3.27 7.89 10.25
C LYS A 68 2.33 7.95 11.44
N VAL A 69 1.34 8.84 11.43
CA VAL A 69 0.31 8.90 12.49
C VAL A 69 -0.49 7.59 12.57
N SER A 70 -0.89 7.04 11.43
CA SER A 70 -1.57 5.74 11.37
C SER A 70 -0.70 4.61 11.95
N ILE A 71 0.60 4.60 11.64
CA ILE A 71 1.57 3.63 12.19
C ILE A 71 1.74 3.80 13.71
N ILE A 72 1.81 5.05 14.21
CA ILE A 72 1.91 5.32 15.65
C ILE A 72 0.76 4.65 16.41
N PHE A 73 -0.47 4.79 15.89
CA PHE A 73 -1.65 4.18 16.51
C PHE A 73 -1.70 2.66 16.33
N ASN A 74 -1.52 2.15 15.11
CA ASN A 74 -1.65 0.72 14.82
C ASN A 74 -0.55 -0.12 15.48
N CYS A 75 0.68 0.40 15.59
CA CYS A 75 1.79 -0.28 16.24
C CYS A 75 1.88 -0.03 17.75
N GLY A 76 0.94 0.72 18.34
CA GLY A 76 0.94 0.99 19.78
C GLY A 76 2.19 1.74 20.26
N LEU A 77 2.75 2.64 19.43
CA LEU A 77 4.01 3.32 19.76
C LEU A 77 3.86 4.30 20.94
N LEU A 78 2.64 4.81 21.15
CA LEU A 78 2.32 5.64 22.32
C LEU A 78 2.29 4.82 23.62
N ASP A 79 1.96 3.54 23.53
CA ASP A 79 1.74 2.67 24.68
C ASP A 79 3.03 1.95 25.11
N ASN A 80 3.98 1.78 24.18
CA ASN A 80 5.27 1.16 24.46
C ASN A 80 6.44 2.00 23.88
N PRO A 81 7.10 2.83 24.71
CA PRO A 81 8.16 3.73 24.26
C PRO A 81 9.44 3.01 23.83
N ARG A 82 9.57 1.70 24.10
CA ARG A 82 10.73 0.92 23.65
C ARG A 82 10.63 0.57 22.16
N ILE A 83 9.41 0.53 21.60
CA ILE A 83 9.20 0.20 20.19
C ILE A 83 9.65 1.38 19.32
N GLY A 84 10.51 1.08 18.36
CA GLY A 84 11.20 2.06 17.52
C GLY A 84 12.50 2.60 18.12
N ILE A 85 12.77 2.35 19.40
CA ILE A 85 13.97 2.81 20.12
C ILE A 85 14.94 1.65 20.37
N ASP A 86 14.52 0.69 21.20
CA ASP A 86 15.32 -0.49 21.56
C ASP A 86 15.18 -1.61 20.52
N VAL A 87 14.02 -1.66 19.87
CA VAL A 87 13.66 -2.64 18.83
C VAL A 87 12.95 -1.92 17.68
N PRO A 88 13.07 -2.36 16.41
CA PRO A 88 12.32 -1.76 15.33
C PRO A 88 10.81 -1.94 15.53
N PHE A 89 10.01 -0.92 15.21
CA PHE A 89 8.64 -1.18 14.77
C PHE A 89 8.66 -1.76 13.36
N VAL A 90 7.67 -2.57 13.02
CA VAL A 90 7.43 -3.00 11.64
C VAL A 90 5.94 -2.85 11.36
N ALA A 91 5.61 -2.12 10.29
CA ALA A 91 4.25 -1.93 9.84
C ALA A 91 4.09 -2.52 8.44
N ARG A 92 3.03 -3.29 8.21
CA ARG A 92 2.60 -3.70 6.87
C ARG A 92 1.60 -2.69 6.35
N VAL A 93 1.80 -2.22 5.13
CA VAL A 93 0.92 -1.30 4.43
C VAL A 93 0.41 -1.99 3.18
N ASP A 94 -0.85 -2.37 3.21
CA ASP A 94 -1.51 -2.97 2.06
C ASP A 94 -1.89 -1.87 1.08
N ILE A 95 -1.39 -1.98 -0.15
CA ILE A 95 -1.68 -1.05 -1.23
C ILE A 95 -2.53 -1.72 -2.30
N GLY A 96 -3.47 -0.96 -2.84
CA GLY A 96 -4.26 -1.32 -4.02
C GLY A 96 -4.05 -0.30 -5.14
N ILE A 97 -4.31 -0.72 -6.37
CA ILE A 97 -4.45 0.19 -7.51
C ILE A 97 -5.89 0.10 -7.96
N GLU A 98 -6.65 1.16 -7.69
CA GLU A 98 -8.07 1.26 -8.00
C GLU A 98 -8.32 2.19 -9.18
N PRO A 99 -9.45 2.09 -9.89
CA PRO A 99 -9.83 3.08 -10.89
C PRO A 99 -9.94 4.47 -10.25
N SER A 100 -9.40 5.49 -10.93
CA SER A 100 -9.49 6.88 -10.48
C SER A 100 -10.88 7.47 -10.69
N ASP A 101 -11.62 6.95 -11.69
CA ASP A 101 -12.98 7.36 -11.99
C ASP A 101 -13.99 6.46 -11.24
N ILE A 102 -14.95 7.09 -10.56
CA ILE A 102 -15.95 6.38 -9.75
C ILE A 102 -16.93 5.56 -10.60
N LEU A 103 -17.22 5.98 -11.83
CA LEU A 103 -18.08 5.23 -12.75
C LEU A 103 -17.33 4.01 -13.28
N ASP A 104 -16.03 4.12 -13.54
CA ASP A 104 -15.19 2.97 -13.88
C ASP A 104 -15.09 2.00 -12.70
N PHE A 105 -14.95 2.50 -11.47
CA PHE A 105 -15.00 1.69 -10.25
C PHE A 105 -16.33 0.93 -10.13
N ILE A 106 -17.47 1.64 -10.18
CA ILE A 106 -18.80 1.02 -10.12
C ILE A 106 -18.99 0.01 -11.24
N GLY A 107 -18.58 0.37 -12.47
CA GLY A 107 -18.65 -0.48 -13.64
C GLY A 107 -17.89 -1.80 -13.45
N LEU A 108 -16.68 -1.74 -12.90
CA LEU A 108 -15.83 -2.90 -12.68
C LEU A 108 -16.28 -3.77 -11.50
N TYR A 109 -16.66 -3.16 -10.38
CA TYR A 109 -16.87 -3.88 -9.12
C TYR A 109 -18.34 -4.25 -8.84
N LEU A 110 -19.30 -3.51 -9.39
CA LEU A 110 -20.73 -3.68 -9.09
C LEU A 110 -21.54 -4.15 -10.31
N ASP A 111 -21.20 -3.68 -11.50
CA ASP A 111 -22.01 -3.92 -12.71
C ASP A 111 -21.38 -4.89 -13.73
N ASP A 112 -20.18 -5.42 -13.48
CA ASP A 112 -19.42 -6.29 -14.41
C ASP A 112 -19.25 -5.71 -15.85
N ARG A 113 -19.33 -4.38 -15.99
CA ARG A 113 -19.27 -3.69 -17.30
C ARG A 113 -17.86 -3.67 -17.85
N THR A 114 -17.77 -3.77 -19.17
CA THR A 114 -16.53 -3.49 -19.91
C THR A 114 -16.19 -2.00 -19.87
N VAL A 115 -15.22 -1.62 -19.04
CA VAL A 115 -14.58 -0.30 -19.06
C VAL A 115 -13.59 -0.15 -20.25
N GLY A 116 -13.22 1.09 -20.59
CA GLY A 116 -12.41 1.39 -21.78
C GLY A 116 -11.00 0.77 -21.78
N GLU A 117 -10.34 0.75 -22.94
CA GLU A 117 -9.01 0.13 -23.11
C GLU A 117 -7.90 0.73 -22.22
N LYS A 118 -8.11 1.96 -21.70
CA LYS A 118 -7.19 2.68 -20.81
C LYS A 118 -7.94 3.16 -19.58
N LEU A 119 -7.66 2.50 -18.46
CA LEU A 119 -8.08 2.94 -17.14
C LEU A 119 -6.96 3.76 -16.50
N GLN A 120 -7.33 4.90 -15.92
CA GLN A 120 -6.44 5.63 -15.03
C GLN A 120 -6.52 5.00 -13.63
N GLY A 121 -5.39 4.54 -13.11
CA GLY A 121 -5.30 3.95 -11.77
C GLY A 121 -4.88 4.98 -10.73
N MET A 122 -5.44 4.87 -9.53
CA MET A 122 -5.07 5.59 -8.32
C MET A 122 -4.57 4.58 -7.28
N VAL A 123 -3.46 4.92 -6.64
CA VAL A 123 -2.92 4.11 -5.53
C VAL A 123 -3.76 4.38 -4.29
N GLN A 124 -4.22 3.33 -3.64
CA GLN A 124 -4.91 3.41 -2.36
C GLN A 124 -4.11 2.67 -1.28
N ILE A 125 -4.12 3.21 -0.06
CA ILE A 125 -3.66 2.51 1.13
C ILE A 125 -4.89 1.85 1.75
N ASN A 126 -4.94 0.52 1.68
CA ASN A 126 -6.12 -0.24 2.08
C ASN A 126 -6.07 -0.57 3.58
N ALA A 127 -4.88 -0.85 4.11
CA ALA A 127 -4.71 -1.16 5.52
C ALA A 127 -3.30 -0.84 6.01
N VAL A 128 -3.19 -0.50 7.30
CA VAL A 128 -1.93 -0.45 8.03
C VAL A 128 -2.06 -1.42 9.20
N THR A 129 -1.24 -2.46 9.20
CA THR A 129 -1.27 -3.48 10.26
C THR A 129 0.08 -3.55 10.96
N PRO A 130 0.10 -3.67 12.30
CA PRO A 130 1.34 -3.97 12.99
C PRO A 130 1.83 -5.35 12.57
N TRP A 131 3.13 -5.48 12.42
CA TRP A 131 3.75 -6.76 12.12
C TRP A 131 3.77 -7.63 13.38
N TYR A 132 3.27 -8.85 13.27
CA TYR A 132 3.32 -9.85 14.33
C TYR A 132 4.26 -11.00 13.94
N PRO A 133 5.20 -11.41 14.82
CA PRO A 133 6.10 -12.54 14.57
C PRO A 133 5.39 -13.87 14.28
N SER A 134 4.14 -14.00 14.74
CA SER A 134 3.32 -15.19 14.56
C SER A 134 2.63 -15.27 13.19
N LEU A 135 2.52 -14.16 12.47
CA LEU A 135 1.78 -14.07 11.20
C LEU A 135 2.69 -13.91 9.98
N ILE A 136 3.96 -13.54 10.18
CA ILE A 136 4.86 -13.06 9.14
C ILE A 136 6.30 -13.50 9.47
N HIS A 137 7.11 -13.81 8.45
CA HIS A 137 8.51 -14.22 8.62
C HIS A 137 9.27 -13.32 9.61
N PRO A 138 9.96 -13.91 10.62
CA PRO A 138 10.58 -13.18 11.71
C PRO A 138 11.57 -12.10 11.22
N LEU A 139 11.77 -11.04 12.02
CA LEU A 139 12.84 -10.07 11.84
C LEU A 139 14.18 -10.80 11.67
N THR A 140 14.61 -10.97 10.42
CA THR A 140 15.83 -11.71 10.11
C THR A 140 17.05 -10.97 10.69
N PRO A 141 18.16 -11.66 10.99
CA PRO A 141 19.39 -11.01 11.42
C PRO A 141 19.85 -9.89 10.47
N GLN A 142 19.60 -10.04 9.17
CA GLN A 142 19.89 -9.04 8.14
C GLN A 142 19.01 -7.79 8.30
N ARG A 143 17.69 -7.94 8.51
CA ARG A 143 16.79 -6.81 8.76
C ARG A 143 17.15 -6.08 10.06
N LEU A 144 17.54 -6.82 11.10
CA LEU A 144 18.00 -6.22 12.36
C LEU A 144 19.31 -5.44 12.18
N HIS A 145 20.26 -5.95 11.40
CA HIS A 145 21.48 -5.22 11.08
C HIS A 145 21.18 -3.93 10.31
N LEU A 146 20.35 -4.00 9.27
CA LEU A 146 19.90 -2.83 8.52
C LEU A 146 19.22 -1.78 9.42
N TRP A 147 18.38 -2.23 10.35
CA TRP A 147 17.73 -1.31 11.30
C TRP A 147 18.75 -0.61 12.19
N ARG A 148 19.75 -1.33 12.72
CA ARG A 148 20.82 -0.74 13.52
C ARG A 148 21.59 0.32 12.74
N ASP A 149 21.87 0.08 11.46
CA ASP A 149 22.56 1.06 10.61
C ASP A 149 21.70 2.32 10.38
N ILE A 150 20.41 2.14 10.11
CA ILE A 150 19.47 3.27 9.96
C ILE A 150 19.36 4.05 11.29
N ARG A 151 19.23 3.35 12.41
CA ARG A 151 19.16 3.96 13.74
C ARG A 151 20.44 4.73 14.06
N ALA A 152 21.61 4.16 13.79
CA ALA A 152 22.90 4.83 13.99
C ALA A 152 23.00 6.12 13.17
N LYS A 153 22.54 6.11 11.92
CA LYS A 153 22.49 7.31 11.07
C LYS A 153 21.62 8.42 11.66
N HIS A 154 20.44 8.08 12.19
CA HIS A 154 19.54 9.06 12.81
C HIS A 154 20.06 9.55 14.16
N ASN A 155 20.67 8.67 14.97
CA ASN A 155 21.33 9.06 16.20
C ASN A 155 22.47 10.07 15.93
N ALA A 156 23.26 9.85 14.87
CA ALA A 156 24.39 10.73 14.51
C ALA A 156 23.97 12.18 14.16
N VAL A 157 22.71 12.38 13.77
CA VAL A 157 22.14 13.71 13.48
C VAL A 157 21.26 14.26 14.61
N GLY A 158 21.24 13.59 15.77
CA GLY A 158 20.55 14.06 16.97
C GLY A 158 19.13 13.53 17.19
N PHE A 159 18.65 12.58 16.37
CA PHE A 159 17.31 11.98 16.51
C PHE A 159 17.32 10.73 17.40
N THR A 160 17.98 10.81 18.56
CA THR A 160 18.17 9.67 19.48
C THR A 160 16.91 9.22 20.18
N ASP A 161 15.88 10.07 20.23
CA ASP A 161 14.60 9.78 20.91
C ASP A 161 13.46 9.51 19.91
N ASP A 162 13.74 9.63 18.62
CA ASP A 162 12.73 9.41 17.58
C ASP A 162 12.58 7.91 17.25
N PRO A 163 11.35 7.38 17.11
CA PRO A 163 11.14 6.01 16.67
C PRO A 163 11.66 5.75 15.25
N VAL A 164 12.36 4.64 15.07
CA VAL A 164 12.86 4.14 13.79
C VAL A 164 12.43 2.69 13.58
N GLY A 165 11.93 2.38 12.39
CA GLY A 165 11.43 1.05 12.07
C GLY A 165 11.33 0.79 10.57
N PHE A 166 10.51 -0.19 10.21
CA PHE A 166 10.28 -0.60 8.84
C PHE A 166 8.83 -0.45 8.45
N VAL A 167 8.63 -0.14 7.17
CA VAL A 167 7.33 -0.20 6.49
C VAL A 167 7.43 -1.14 5.32
N ASP A 168 6.64 -2.20 5.34
CA ASP A 168 6.54 -3.19 4.28
C ASP A 168 5.28 -2.86 3.45
N PHE A 169 5.47 -2.26 2.28
CA PHE A 169 4.39 -2.04 1.31
C PHE A 169 4.11 -3.35 0.57
N VAL A 170 2.88 -3.83 0.62
CA VAL A 170 2.46 -5.11 0.02
C VAL A 170 1.31 -4.85 -0.93
N ASP A 171 1.42 -5.35 -2.16
CA ASP A 171 0.33 -5.31 -3.14
C ASP A 171 -0.76 -6.32 -2.75
N GLY A 172 -1.96 -5.83 -2.44
CA GLY A 172 -3.10 -6.64 -2.02
C GLY A 172 -3.62 -7.61 -3.08
N SER A 173 -3.21 -7.46 -4.34
CA SER A 173 -3.62 -8.34 -5.44
C SER A 173 -2.93 -9.71 -5.47
N CYS A 174 -1.81 -9.87 -4.76
CA CYS A 174 -1.03 -11.10 -4.74
C CYS A 174 -1.35 -11.88 -3.46
N GLY A 175 -2.27 -12.85 -3.54
CA GLY A 175 -2.57 -13.76 -2.43
C GLY A 175 -1.30 -14.39 -1.86
N GLU A 176 -1.17 -14.41 -0.53
CA GLU A 176 -0.09 -14.99 0.33
C GLU A 176 1.39 -14.79 -0.07
N ASP A 177 1.70 -14.23 -1.24
CA ASP A 177 3.04 -14.06 -1.76
C ASP A 177 3.58 -12.67 -1.39
N TRP A 178 4.13 -12.59 -0.18
CA TRP A 178 4.91 -11.47 0.36
C TRP A 178 6.12 -11.07 -0.52
N LYS A 179 6.42 -11.85 -1.57
CA LYS A 179 7.57 -11.68 -2.46
C LYS A 179 7.48 -10.43 -3.36
N ASN A 180 6.32 -9.81 -3.47
CA ASN A 180 6.10 -8.63 -4.30
C ASN A 180 6.04 -7.31 -3.48
N GLY A 181 6.53 -7.30 -2.24
CA GLY A 181 6.53 -6.12 -1.38
C GLY A 181 7.84 -5.30 -1.41
N MET A 182 7.75 -4.05 -0.93
CA MET A 182 8.90 -3.16 -0.72
C MET A 182 9.04 -2.81 0.76
N THR A 183 10.21 -3.09 1.33
CA THR A 183 10.56 -2.63 2.68
C THR A 183 11.28 -1.28 2.61
N VAL A 184 10.81 -0.32 3.39
CA VAL A 184 11.41 1.01 3.55
C VAL A 184 11.74 1.26 5.01
N GLY A 185 12.91 1.83 5.28
CA GLY A 185 13.25 2.34 6.61
C GLY A 185 12.50 3.63 6.89
N LEU A 186 11.81 3.71 8.04
CA LEU A 186 11.00 4.85 8.40
C LEU A 186 11.46 5.45 9.73
N HIS A 187 11.72 6.75 9.70
CA HIS A 187 11.92 7.59 10.88
C HIS A 187 10.65 8.41 11.15
N ILE A 188 10.23 8.43 12.41
CA ILE A 188 9.06 9.16 12.90
C ILE A 188 9.58 10.31 13.77
N PRO A 189 9.58 11.55 13.26
CA PRO A 189 9.99 12.71 14.04
C PRO A 189 9.10 12.94 15.26
N THR A 190 9.69 13.43 16.36
CA THR A 190 8.96 13.81 17.58
C THR A 190 7.75 14.70 17.32
N ILE A 191 7.81 15.65 16.38
CA ILE A 191 6.66 16.52 16.04
C ILE A 191 5.44 15.72 15.54
N VAL A 192 5.65 14.65 14.79
CA VAL A 192 4.58 13.76 14.32
C VAL A 192 4.05 12.93 15.49
N PHE A 193 4.95 12.48 16.36
CA PHE A 193 4.60 11.75 17.58
C PHE A 193 3.75 12.60 18.54
N ASP A 194 4.12 13.86 18.73
CA ASP A 194 3.38 14.82 19.55
C ASP A 194 2.01 15.14 18.97
N THR A 195 1.93 15.26 17.64
CA THR A 195 0.64 15.42 16.94
C THR A 195 -0.28 14.23 17.22
N ALA A 196 0.23 13.01 17.05
CA ALA A 196 -0.53 11.79 17.35
C ALA A 196 -0.91 11.68 18.84
N ARG A 197 -0.05 12.13 19.75
CA ARG A 197 -0.32 12.15 21.20
C ARG A 197 -1.46 13.10 21.57
N LYS A 198 -1.52 14.27 20.95
CA LYS A 198 -2.59 15.25 21.20
C LYS A 198 -3.97 14.75 20.74
N ARG A 199 -4.01 13.90 19.70
CA ARG A 199 -5.24 13.35 19.09
C ARG A 199 -6.27 14.44 18.73
N GLU A 200 -5.79 15.61 18.31
CA GLU A 200 -6.67 16.71 17.92
C GLU A 200 -7.54 16.30 16.72
N PRO A 201 -8.87 16.40 16.80
CA PRO A 201 -9.73 16.06 15.67
C PRO A 201 -9.50 17.02 14.50
N PHE A 202 -9.60 16.51 13.27
CA PHE A 202 -9.47 17.30 12.05
C PHE A 202 -10.81 17.38 11.32
N VAL A 203 -10.94 18.37 10.43
CA VAL A 203 -12.15 18.56 9.63
C VAL A 203 -11.97 17.87 8.29
N ARG A 204 -12.94 17.04 7.92
CA ARG A 204 -13.07 16.49 6.58
C ARG A 204 -14.20 17.16 5.83
N GLY A 205 -14.03 17.27 4.52
CA GLY A 205 -15.07 17.69 3.59
C GLY A 205 -15.51 16.51 2.71
N CYS A 206 -16.81 16.30 2.57
CA CYS A 206 -17.36 15.43 1.55
C CYS A 206 -17.37 16.17 0.22
N ALA A 207 -16.62 15.68 -0.78
CA ALA A 207 -16.56 16.31 -2.10
C ALA A 207 -17.93 16.31 -2.83
N ILE A 208 -18.81 15.34 -2.53
CA ILE A 208 -20.11 15.19 -3.20
C ILE A 208 -21.15 16.15 -2.62
N THR A 209 -21.23 16.25 -1.30
CA THR A 209 -22.29 17.02 -0.61
C THR A 209 -21.82 18.39 -0.13
N GLY A 210 -20.51 18.63 -0.10
CA GLY A 210 -19.90 19.81 0.53
C GLY A 210 -19.96 19.81 2.06
N ALA A 211 -20.54 18.77 2.67
CA ALA A 211 -20.67 18.68 4.12
C ALA A 211 -19.30 18.58 4.79
N GLN A 212 -19.14 19.30 5.89
CA GLN A 212 -17.95 19.22 6.73
C GLN A 212 -18.27 18.46 8.02
N PHE A 213 -17.35 17.58 8.41
CA PHE A 213 -17.50 16.81 9.64
C PHE A 213 -16.16 16.75 10.38
N LYS A 214 -16.24 16.82 11.71
CA LYS A 214 -15.09 16.73 12.60
C LYS A 214 -14.83 15.26 12.91
N GLN A 215 -13.68 14.75 12.48
CA GLN A 215 -13.30 13.35 12.67
C GLN A 215 -12.22 13.27 13.75
N PRO A 216 -12.35 12.35 14.74
CA PRO A 216 -11.29 12.13 15.70
C PRO A 216 -10.02 11.64 14.98
N MET A 217 -8.85 12.04 15.48
CA MET A 217 -7.59 11.54 14.98
C MET A 217 -7.41 10.07 15.42
N SER A 218 -7.57 9.15 14.48
CA SER A 218 -7.49 7.71 14.68
C SER A 218 -6.76 7.05 13.52
N ALA A 219 -6.32 5.80 13.71
CA ALA A 219 -5.69 5.00 12.67
C ALA A 219 -6.50 4.96 11.36
N VAL A 220 -7.80 4.70 11.46
CA VAL A 220 -8.73 4.62 10.32
C VAL A 220 -8.91 5.99 9.68
N ALA A 221 -9.14 7.02 10.50
CA ALA A 221 -9.32 8.37 10.01
C ALA A 221 -8.08 8.95 9.32
N CYS A 222 -6.88 8.43 9.57
CA CYS A 222 -5.67 8.87 8.86
C CYS A 222 -5.49 8.21 7.49
N LEU A 223 -6.28 7.20 7.15
CA LEU A 223 -6.18 6.45 5.89
C LEU A 223 -7.27 6.82 4.87
N GLU A 224 -8.46 7.20 5.35
CA GLU A 224 -9.58 7.63 4.50
C GLU A 224 -9.31 8.97 3.80
#